data_AF-A0A1G4V9W1-F1
#
_entry.id   AF-A0A1G4V9W1-F1
#
_cell.length_a   1.000
_cell.length_b   1.000
_cell.length_c   1.000
_cell.angle_alpha   90.00
_cell.angle_beta   90.00
_cell.angle_gamma   90.00
#
_symmetry.space_group_name_H-M   'P 1'
#
loop_
_entity.id
_entity.type
_entity.pdbx_description
1 polymer ?
#
loop_
_entity_poly.entity_id
_entity_poly.type
_entity_poly.pdbx_seq_one_letter_code
_entity_poly.pdbx_strand_id
1 'polypeptide(L)'
;MSKYFSGLVGAALLCAALVGFAGPARADQQVMQGVYTFHQEGLPDAQWSIYPSCVPVVGDLRAEIHDPVACRLHVSSSPNVVAKGGDAVLTDGLWAYNISSVDGLTCPDGSQQALMETFRFDSNTLTGTRIISHNQICGLPATLDKKPFTLTYQGPLPIPVEQYPLICEPGGLRRCF
;
A
#
# COMPACT_ATOMS: atom_id res chain seq x y z
N MET A 1 -34.01 -48.94 -50.64
CA MET A 1 -35.03 -48.62 -49.60
C MET A 1 -34.25 -48.38 -48.33
N SER A 2 -34.15 -47.21 -47.71
CA SER A 2 -35.08 -46.10 -47.53
C SER A 2 -34.35 -44.76 -47.63
N LYS A 3 -35.02 -43.76 -48.24
CA LYS A 3 -34.70 -42.32 -48.14
C LYS A 3 -35.25 -41.78 -46.80
N TYR A 4 -35.11 -40.46 -46.58
CA TYR A 4 -35.56 -39.64 -45.43
C TYR A 4 -34.53 -39.64 -44.26
N PHE A 5 -34.01 -38.53 -43.73
CA PHE A 5 -34.53 -37.17 -43.64
C PHE A 5 -33.37 -36.15 -43.62
N SER A 6 -33.57 -35.05 -44.33
CA SER A 6 -32.71 -33.87 -44.37
C SER A 6 -32.94 -33.00 -43.13
N GLY A 7 -31.88 -32.37 -42.62
CA GLY A 7 -31.94 -31.06 -41.97
C GLY A 7 -32.02 -31.03 -40.45
N LEU A 8 -30.92 -30.62 -39.82
CA LEU A 8 -30.91 -29.67 -38.70
C LEU A 8 -29.49 -29.12 -38.50
N VAL A 9 -29.18 -28.09 -39.28
CA VAL A 9 -28.17 -27.08 -38.96
C VAL A 9 -28.82 -26.14 -37.94
N GLY A 10 -28.18 -25.88 -36.80
CA GLY A 10 -28.55 -24.73 -35.97
C GLY A 10 -28.14 -24.81 -34.51
N ALA A 11 -27.37 -23.81 -34.08
CA ALA A 11 -27.06 -23.42 -32.71
C ALA A 11 -26.03 -24.27 -31.94
N ALA A 12 -24.77 -24.24 -32.39
CA ALA A 12 -23.63 -24.31 -31.46
C ALA A 12 -23.56 -22.95 -30.73
N LEU A 13 -24.21 -22.89 -29.55
CA LEU A 13 -24.12 -21.75 -28.64
C LEU A 13 -22.67 -21.53 -28.22
N LEU A 14 -22.14 -20.35 -28.53
CA LEU A 14 -20.87 -19.85 -28.04
C LEU A 14 -20.92 -19.74 -26.51
N CYS A 15 -20.42 -20.74 -25.80
CA CYS A 15 -19.99 -20.57 -24.41
C CYS A 15 -18.61 -19.91 -24.41
N ALA A 16 -18.55 -18.61 -24.72
CA ALA A 16 -17.39 -17.81 -24.41
C ALA A 16 -17.31 -17.66 -22.89
N ALA A 17 -16.51 -18.53 -22.26
CA ALA A 17 -16.16 -18.40 -20.85
C ALA A 17 -15.42 -17.07 -20.66
N LEU A 18 -16.14 -16.06 -20.17
CA LEU A 18 -15.56 -14.86 -19.59
C LEU A 18 -14.90 -15.27 -18.28
N VAL A 19 -13.69 -15.80 -18.36
CA VAL A 19 -12.81 -15.94 -17.20
C VAL A 19 -12.32 -14.52 -16.91
N GLY A 20 -13.13 -13.75 -16.17
CA GLY A 20 -12.66 -12.52 -15.57
C GLY A 20 -11.49 -12.90 -14.67
N PHE A 21 -10.31 -12.38 -14.95
CA PHE A 21 -9.17 -12.50 -14.05
C PHE A 21 -9.55 -11.79 -12.75
N ALA A 22 -10.04 -12.56 -11.76
CA ALA A 22 -10.03 -12.11 -10.39
C ALA A 22 -8.57 -11.80 -10.07
N GLY A 23 -8.27 -10.52 -9.83
CA GLY A 23 -6.96 -10.13 -9.31
C GLY A 23 -6.66 -10.96 -8.05
N PRO A 24 -5.39 -11.24 -7.74
CA PRO A 24 -5.04 -12.02 -6.57
C PRO A 24 -5.74 -11.42 -5.35
N ALA A 25 -6.56 -12.22 -4.67
CA ALA A 25 -7.08 -11.86 -3.36
C ALA A 25 -5.84 -11.71 -2.46
N ARG A 26 -5.46 -10.46 -2.18
CA ARG A 26 -4.34 -10.20 -1.28
C ARG A 26 -4.76 -10.70 0.09
N ALA A 27 -3.87 -11.47 0.72
CA ALA A 27 -4.05 -11.87 2.10
C ALA A 27 -4.25 -10.62 2.96
N ASP A 28 -5.02 -10.78 4.04
CA ASP A 28 -5.20 -9.75 5.04
C ASP A 28 -3.82 -9.24 5.49
N GLN A 29 -3.62 -7.93 5.45
CA GLN A 29 -2.30 -7.33 5.67
C GLN A 29 -2.08 -7.20 7.16
N GLN A 30 -0.98 -7.75 7.69
CA GLN A 30 -0.66 -7.55 9.10
C GLN A 30 -0.35 -6.07 9.40
N VAL A 31 -0.76 -5.62 10.59
CA VAL A 31 -0.37 -4.31 11.14
C VAL A 31 1.11 -4.40 11.54
N MET A 32 1.96 -3.67 10.83
CA MET A 32 3.41 -3.70 11.10
C MET A 32 3.77 -2.84 12.32
N GLN A 33 4.66 -3.37 13.15
CA GLN A 33 5.24 -2.67 14.29
C GLN A 33 6.67 -3.13 14.49
N GLY A 34 7.59 -2.18 14.63
CA GLY A 34 8.98 -2.49 14.92
C GLY A 34 9.96 -1.67 14.11
N VAL A 35 11.21 -2.11 14.17
CA VAL A 35 12.33 -1.55 13.45
C VAL A 35 12.67 -2.47 12.29
N TYR A 36 12.82 -1.88 11.11
CA TYR A 36 13.10 -2.57 9.86
C TYR A 36 14.27 -1.91 9.14
N THR A 37 15.07 -2.69 8.43
CA THR A 37 16.02 -2.17 7.45
C THR A 37 15.32 -2.03 6.11
N PHE A 38 15.30 -0.81 5.58
CA PHE A 38 14.93 -0.50 4.20
C PHE A 38 16.16 -0.68 3.31
N HIS A 39 16.00 -1.49 2.26
CA HIS A 39 17.01 -1.70 1.25
C HIS A 39 16.42 -1.46 -0.16
N GLN A 40 17.11 -0.64 -0.95
CA GLN A 40 16.78 -0.39 -2.35
C GLN A 40 18.07 -0.36 -3.16
N GLU A 41 18.09 -1.04 -4.31
CA GLU A 41 19.25 -1.06 -5.18
C GLU A 41 19.69 0.36 -5.58
N GLY A 42 21.00 0.61 -5.50
CA GLY A 42 21.61 1.91 -5.83
C GLY A 42 21.54 2.95 -4.72
N LEU A 43 20.95 2.64 -3.56
CA LEU A 43 20.95 3.48 -2.37
C LEU A 43 21.62 2.75 -1.19
N PRO A 44 22.21 3.49 -0.23
CA PRO A 44 22.57 2.89 1.05
C PRO A 44 21.32 2.45 1.81
N ASP A 45 21.49 1.59 2.80
CA ASP A 45 20.39 1.15 3.66
C ASP A 45 19.88 2.30 4.54
N ALA A 46 18.59 2.27 4.86
CA ALA A 46 17.97 3.11 5.87
C ALA A 46 17.26 2.25 6.92
N GLN A 47 17.02 2.83 8.09
CA GLN A 47 16.23 2.23 9.14
C GLN A 47 14.84 2.85 9.14
N TRP A 48 13.81 2.00 9.10
CA TRP A 48 12.41 2.37 9.29
C TRP A 48 11.93 1.92 10.66
N SER A 49 11.44 2.85 11.47
CA SER A 49 10.70 2.57 12.69
C SER A 49 9.22 2.78 12.40
N ILE A 50 8.42 1.72 12.51
CA ILE A 50 7.01 1.71 12.16
C ILE A 50 6.16 1.66 13.43
N TYR A 51 5.33 2.68 13.62
CA TYR A 51 4.43 2.83 14.76
C TYR A 51 2.98 2.76 14.28
N PRO A 52 2.23 1.69 14.59
CA PRO A 52 0.81 1.63 14.26
C PRO A 52 -0.04 2.46 15.20
N SER A 53 -1.08 3.08 14.66
CA SER A 53 -2.21 3.64 15.40
C SER A 53 -3.50 3.18 14.74
N CYS A 54 -4.35 2.52 15.50
CA CYS A 54 -5.55 1.87 15.01
C CYS A 54 -6.79 2.38 15.74
N VAL A 55 -7.90 2.44 15.00
CA VAL A 55 -9.22 2.67 15.58
C VAL A 55 -10.02 1.39 15.44
N PRO A 56 -10.63 0.89 16.52
CA PRO A 56 -11.56 -0.23 16.42
C PRO A 56 -12.70 0.08 15.46
N VAL A 57 -12.96 -0.81 14.49
CA VAL A 57 -14.16 -0.66 13.64
C VAL A 57 -15.33 -1.41 14.27
N VAL A 58 -16.44 -0.70 14.44
CA VAL A 58 -17.72 -1.30 14.77
C VAL A 58 -18.43 -1.68 13.49
N GLY A 59 -18.34 -2.96 13.13
CA GLY A 59 -19.11 -3.49 12.00
C GLY A 59 -20.61 -3.41 12.28
N ASP A 60 -21.13 -4.29 13.13
CA ASP A 60 -22.56 -4.45 13.41
C ASP A 60 -22.97 -3.97 14.82
N LEU A 61 -22.10 -3.19 15.47
CA LEU A 61 -22.20 -2.72 16.86
C LEU A 61 -22.16 -3.83 17.94
N ARG A 62 -22.06 -5.12 17.57
CA ARG A 62 -22.03 -6.25 18.53
C ARG A 62 -20.61 -6.60 18.95
N ALA A 63 -19.67 -6.62 18.01
CA ALA A 63 -18.27 -6.93 18.27
C ALA A 63 -17.34 -5.86 17.71
N GLU A 64 -16.24 -5.64 18.43
CA GLU A 64 -15.11 -4.87 17.97
C GLU A 64 -14.33 -5.69 16.95
N ILE A 65 -14.08 -5.10 15.78
CA ILE A 65 -13.29 -5.72 14.72
C ILE A 65 -11.96 -4.96 14.65
N HIS A 66 -10.87 -5.70 14.85
CA HIS A 66 -9.50 -5.22 14.74
C HIS A 66 -8.98 -5.44 13.31
N ASP A 67 -9.60 -4.75 12.35
CA ASP A 67 -9.22 -4.84 10.95
C ASP A 67 -8.05 -3.88 10.65
N PRO A 68 -6.96 -4.35 10.02
CA PRO A 68 -5.84 -3.53 9.58
C PRO A 68 -6.24 -2.31 8.73
N VAL A 69 -7.38 -2.36 8.03
CA VAL A 69 -7.90 -1.22 7.23
C VAL A 69 -8.16 0.04 8.07
N ALA A 70 -8.42 -0.13 9.37
CA ALA A 70 -8.69 0.95 10.31
C ALA A 70 -7.43 1.46 11.03
N CYS A 71 -6.24 1.04 10.57
CA CYS A 71 -4.97 1.45 11.10
C CYS A 71 -4.23 2.42 10.17
N ARG A 72 -3.37 3.23 10.78
CA ARG A 72 -2.36 4.07 10.13
C ARG A 72 -0.99 3.67 10.67
N LEU A 73 -0.04 3.45 9.77
CA LEU A 73 1.34 3.17 10.13
C LEU A 73 2.17 4.45 9.99
N HIS A 74 2.64 4.99 11.10
CA HIS A 74 3.61 6.08 11.07
C HIS A 74 5.00 5.51 10.84
N VAL A 75 5.59 5.79 9.68
CA VAL A 75 6.93 5.34 9.29
C VAL A 75 7.91 6.48 9.55
N SER A 76 8.76 6.31 10.55
CA SER A 76 9.93 7.18 10.78
C SER A 76 11.15 6.57 10.11
N SER A 77 11.97 7.39 9.44
CA SER A 77 13.12 6.89 8.66
C SER A 77 14.43 7.60 9.03
N SER A 78 15.50 6.81 9.12
CA SER A 78 16.86 7.27 9.40
C SER A 78 17.90 6.56 8.53
N PRO A 79 18.66 7.27 7.67
CA PRO A 79 18.53 8.70 7.39
C PRO A 79 17.34 8.98 6.46
N ASN A 80 16.58 10.03 6.78
CA ASN A 80 15.37 10.41 6.04
C ASN A 80 15.63 10.84 4.57
N VAL A 81 16.88 11.12 4.22
CA VAL A 81 17.28 11.47 2.84
C VAL A 81 17.31 10.26 1.90
N VAL A 82 17.43 9.04 2.44
CA VAL A 82 17.51 7.79 1.65
C VAL A 82 16.12 7.28 1.32
N ALA A 83 15.29 7.15 2.35
CA ALA A 83 13.90 6.76 2.23
C ALA A 83 13.10 7.70 3.12
N LYS A 84 12.16 8.46 2.55
CA LYS A 84 11.39 9.42 3.34
C LYS A 84 10.29 8.70 4.13
N GLY A 85 10.17 9.04 5.41
CA GLY A 85 9.10 8.56 6.29
C GLY A 85 7.76 9.25 6.02
N GLY A 86 6.66 8.60 6.37
CA GLY A 86 5.30 9.10 6.17
C GLY A 86 4.24 8.23 6.84
N ASP A 87 2.97 8.61 6.67
CA ASP A 87 1.84 7.90 7.28
C ASP A 87 1.15 6.98 6.27
N ALA A 88 1.41 5.68 6.38
CA ALA A 88 0.82 4.67 5.53
C ALA A 88 -0.62 4.32 5.95
N VAL A 89 -1.49 4.17 4.96
CA VAL A 89 -2.83 3.61 5.12
C VAL A 89 -2.98 2.41 4.20
N LEU A 90 -3.82 1.46 4.57
CA LEU A 90 -4.08 0.28 3.74
C LEU A 90 -4.94 0.67 2.54
N THR A 91 -4.42 0.47 1.33
CA THR A 91 -5.12 0.78 0.06
C THR A 91 -4.77 -0.27 -0.97
N ASP A 92 -5.77 -0.83 -1.64
CA ASP A 92 -5.60 -1.92 -2.63
C ASP A 92 -4.82 -3.13 -2.10
N GLY A 93 -4.97 -3.43 -0.81
CA GLY A 93 -4.29 -4.53 -0.13
C GLY A 93 -2.79 -4.29 0.10
N LEU A 94 -2.33 -3.04 0.06
CA LEU A 94 -0.97 -2.62 0.37
C LEU A 94 -0.96 -1.42 1.30
N TRP A 95 0.03 -1.35 2.19
CA TRP A 95 0.30 -0.14 2.92
C TRP A 95 0.88 0.91 1.99
N ALA A 96 0.27 2.09 1.94
CA ALA A 96 0.65 3.13 1.00
C ALA A 96 0.67 4.53 1.62
N TYR A 97 1.67 5.33 1.25
CA TYR A 97 1.73 6.76 1.56
C TYR A 97 2.37 7.56 0.43
N ASN A 98 2.10 8.86 0.41
CA ASN A 98 2.65 9.80 -0.56
C ASN A 98 3.40 10.92 0.16
N ILE A 99 4.49 11.37 -0.44
CA ILE A 99 5.32 12.47 0.06
C ILE A 99 5.57 13.44 -1.08
N SER A 100 5.27 14.70 -0.82
CA SER A 100 5.63 15.81 -1.70
C SER A 100 6.90 16.48 -1.21
N SER A 101 7.94 16.51 -2.05
CA SER A 101 9.15 17.28 -1.78
C SER A 101 9.15 18.52 -2.66
N VAL A 102 9.04 19.70 -2.07
CA VAL A 102 9.03 21.00 -2.79
C VAL A 102 10.32 21.23 -3.58
N ASP A 103 11.47 20.78 -3.05
CA ASP A 103 12.78 20.89 -3.70
C ASP A 103 13.29 19.52 -4.18
N GLY A 104 12.39 18.70 -4.72
CA GLY A 104 12.69 17.31 -5.06
C GLY A 104 13.31 17.10 -6.44
N LEU A 105 13.13 18.04 -7.36
CA LEU A 105 13.66 17.98 -8.73
C LEU A 105 14.46 19.23 -9.05
N THR A 106 15.76 19.05 -9.36
CA THR A 106 16.60 20.13 -9.86
C THR A 106 16.52 20.19 -11.38
N CYS A 107 16.08 21.34 -11.88
CA CYS A 107 15.87 21.59 -13.29
C CYS A 107 17.17 22.01 -14.01
N PRO A 108 17.24 21.91 -15.35
CA PRO A 108 18.42 22.31 -16.11
C PRO A 108 18.79 23.80 -15.95
N ASP A 109 17.83 24.64 -15.60
CA ASP A 109 18.00 26.07 -15.30
C ASP A 109 18.45 26.35 -13.85
N GLY A 110 18.61 25.30 -13.03
CA GLY A 110 18.97 25.38 -11.62
C GLY A 110 17.79 25.66 -10.67
N SER A 111 16.56 25.82 -11.19
CA SER A 111 15.36 25.93 -10.35
C SER A 111 15.03 24.60 -9.69
N GLN A 112 14.35 24.66 -8.53
CA GLN A 112 13.83 23.48 -7.84
C GLN A 112 12.34 23.37 -8.07
N GLN A 113 11.87 22.13 -8.27
CA GLN A 113 10.46 21.83 -8.47
C GLN A 113 10.00 20.68 -7.59
N ALA A 114 8.68 20.62 -7.42
CA ALA A 114 8.07 19.60 -6.61
C ALA A 114 8.21 18.20 -7.24
N LEU A 115 8.56 17.22 -6.41
CA LEU A 115 8.62 15.80 -6.75
C LEU A 115 7.67 15.02 -5.83
N MET A 116 6.89 14.11 -6.41
CA MET A 116 6.04 13.20 -5.64
C MET A 116 6.69 11.84 -5.52
N GLU A 117 6.72 11.33 -4.30
CA GLU A 117 7.14 9.96 -4.00
C GLU A 117 5.97 9.18 -3.39
N THR A 118 5.65 8.03 -3.97
CA THR A 118 4.67 7.10 -3.43
C THR A 118 5.36 5.83 -2.98
N PHE A 119 5.15 5.42 -1.74
CA PHE A 119 5.60 4.14 -1.24
C PHE A 119 4.41 3.21 -1.14
N ARG A 120 4.57 1.97 -1.61
CA ARG A 120 3.59 0.89 -1.44
C ARG A 120 4.30 -0.38 -0.99
N PHE A 121 3.89 -1.01 0.09
CA PHE A 121 4.56 -2.20 0.62
C PHE A 121 3.59 -3.21 1.23
N ASP A 122 3.98 -4.48 1.11
CA ASP A 122 3.23 -5.62 1.61
C ASP A 122 3.85 -6.07 2.95
N SER A 123 3.03 -6.12 4.00
CA SER A 123 3.49 -6.48 5.34
C SER A 123 3.73 -7.98 5.50
N ASN A 124 3.16 -8.82 4.63
CA ASN A 124 3.36 -10.27 4.69
C ASN A 124 4.66 -10.69 4.00
N THR A 125 5.00 -10.06 2.87
CA THR A 125 6.24 -10.38 2.13
C THR A 125 7.40 -9.45 2.47
N LEU A 126 7.15 -8.35 3.18
CA LEU A 126 8.14 -7.31 3.48
C LEU A 126 8.81 -6.74 2.23
N THR A 127 8.07 -6.66 1.13
CA THR A 127 8.54 -6.08 -0.14
C THR A 127 7.66 -4.92 -0.56
N GLY A 128 8.24 -3.93 -1.22
CA GLY A 128 7.49 -2.77 -1.70
C GLY A 128 8.02 -2.19 -3.00
N THR A 129 7.36 -1.11 -3.42
CA THR A 129 7.73 -0.30 -4.58
C THR A 129 7.68 1.16 -4.20
N ARG A 130 8.78 1.86 -4.43
CA ARG A 130 8.88 3.32 -4.39
C ARG A 130 8.65 3.84 -5.79
N ILE A 131 7.73 4.78 -5.93
CA ILE A 131 7.37 5.40 -7.20
C ILE A 131 7.74 6.87 -7.10
N ILE A 132 8.67 7.31 -7.94
CA ILE A 132 9.10 8.69 -8.04
C ILE A 132 8.44 9.28 -9.27
N SER A 133 7.74 10.40 -9.11
CA SER A 133 6.97 11.00 -10.20
C SER A 133 7.00 12.52 -10.20
N HIS A 134 7.00 13.08 -11.42
CA HIS A 134 6.79 14.49 -11.67
C HIS A 134 5.98 14.67 -12.96
N ASN A 135 5.24 15.78 -13.04
CA ASN A 135 4.56 16.20 -14.26
C ASN A 135 5.56 16.76 -15.30
N GLN A 136 5.05 17.20 -16.45
CA GLN A 136 5.90 17.89 -17.43
C GLN A 136 6.23 19.29 -16.89
N ILE A 137 7.46 19.45 -16.39
CA ILE A 137 7.97 20.68 -15.79
C ILE A 137 9.42 20.89 -16.22
N CYS A 138 9.89 22.14 -16.27
CA CYS A 138 11.26 22.48 -16.64
C CYS A 138 11.74 21.95 -18.00
N GLY A 139 10.82 21.77 -18.95
CA GLY A 139 11.12 21.17 -20.26
C GLY A 139 11.43 19.66 -20.21
N LEU A 140 11.33 19.03 -19.04
CA LEU A 140 11.46 17.58 -18.87
C LEU A 140 10.11 16.90 -19.12
N PRO A 141 10.09 15.73 -19.77
CA PRO A 141 8.87 14.95 -19.94
C PRO A 141 8.35 14.46 -18.59
N ALA A 142 7.03 14.31 -18.47
CA ALA A 142 6.44 13.68 -17.29
C ALA A 142 7.00 12.26 -17.14
N THR A 143 7.51 11.95 -15.95
CA THR A 143 8.17 10.68 -15.67
C THR A 143 7.58 10.01 -14.44
N LEU A 144 7.48 8.69 -14.51
CA LEU A 144 7.09 7.82 -13.40
C LEU A 144 8.12 6.69 -13.32
N ASP A 145 9.02 6.77 -12.35
CA ASP A 145 10.08 5.79 -12.11
C ASP A 145 9.70 4.89 -10.94
N LYS A 146 9.72 3.58 -11.14
CA LYS A 146 9.35 2.58 -10.12
C LYS A 146 10.59 1.81 -9.71
N LYS A 147 10.92 1.84 -8.41
CA LYS A 147 12.03 1.11 -7.82
C LYS A 147 11.51 0.11 -6.77
N PRO A 148 11.79 -1.20 -6.91
CA PRO A 148 11.45 -2.16 -5.87
C PRO A 148 12.36 -1.95 -4.65
N PHE A 149 11.84 -2.26 -3.46
CA PHE A 149 12.62 -2.26 -2.22
C PHE A 149 12.19 -3.43 -1.33
N THR A 150 13.04 -3.77 -0.37
CA THR A 150 12.77 -4.80 0.64
C THR A 150 12.88 -4.22 2.04
N LEU A 151 12.14 -4.81 2.98
CA LEU A 151 12.20 -4.55 4.39
C LEU A 151 12.72 -5.80 5.12
N THR A 152 13.61 -5.61 6.09
CA THR A 152 14.11 -6.70 6.94
C THR A 152 13.83 -6.36 8.39
N TYR A 153 13.04 -7.17 9.08
CA TYR A 153 12.75 -6.95 10.51
C TYR A 153 14.03 -7.07 11.35
N GLN A 154 14.31 -6.05 12.14
CA GLN A 154 15.48 -5.96 13.02
C GLN A 154 15.12 -6.23 14.48
N GLY A 155 13.92 -5.82 14.91
CA GLY A 155 13.50 -5.97 16.29
C GLY A 155 12.32 -5.08 16.67
N PRO A 156 11.89 -5.17 17.93
CA PRO A 156 10.79 -4.35 18.44
C PRO A 156 11.16 -2.86 18.50
N LEU A 157 10.15 -2.00 18.59
CA LEU A 157 10.36 -0.59 18.87
C LEU A 157 11.02 -0.42 20.25
N PRO A 158 11.92 0.57 20.42
CA PRO A 158 12.57 0.82 21.71
C PRO A 158 11.59 1.27 22.80
N ILE A 159 10.46 1.85 22.41
CA ILE A 159 9.37 2.24 23.29
C ILE A 159 8.12 1.46 22.84
N PRO A 160 7.49 0.67 23.73
CA PRO A 160 6.23 0.00 23.42
C PRO A 160 5.16 1.01 23.01
N VAL A 161 4.34 0.64 22.05
CA VAL A 161 3.18 1.43 21.62
C VAL A 161 1.90 0.66 21.85
N GLU A 162 0.87 1.38 22.28
CA GLU A 162 -0.49 0.88 22.32
C GLU A 162 -1.09 1.04 20.93
N GLN A 163 -1.35 -0.08 20.25
CA GLN A 163 -1.85 -0.06 18.87
C GLN A 163 -3.26 0.55 18.79
N TYR A 164 -4.07 0.36 19.82
CA TYR A 164 -5.45 0.86 19.93
C TYR A 164 -5.55 1.82 21.12
N PRO A 165 -5.04 3.06 20.98
CA PRO A 165 -4.95 3.99 22.12
C PRO A 165 -6.30 4.56 22.54
N LEU A 166 -7.32 4.46 21.68
CA LEU A 166 -8.64 4.99 21.98
C LEU A 166 -9.48 3.93 22.70
N ILE A 167 -10.08 4.32 23.82
CA ILE A 167 -11.00 3.46 24.56
C ILE A 167 -12.40 3.69 23.97
N CYS A 168 -12.96 2.65 23.34
CA CYS A 168 -14.30 2.71 22.77
C CYS A 168 -15.34 2.24 23.79
N GLU A 169 -16.36 3.06 24.06
CA GLU A 169 -17.43 2.70 25.01
C GLU A 169 -18.17 1.42 24.56
N PRO A 170 -18.53 0.49 25.47
CA PRO A 170 -19.25 -0.72 25.11
C PRO A 170 -20.73 -0.47 24.73
N GLY A 171 -21.26 0.73 24.98
CA GLY A 171 -22.67 1.06 24.80
C GLY A 171 -22.99 1.61 23.40
N GLY A 172 -23.73 0.83 22.61
CA GLY A 172 -24.66 1.26 21.54
C GLY A 172 -24.12 1.98 20.30
N LEU A 173 -23.22 2.94 20.46
CA LEU A 173 -22.59 3.72 19.38
C LEU A 173 -21.07 3.56 19.32
N ARG A 174 -20.48 2.83 20.30
CA ARG A 174 -19.03 2.61 20.49
C ARG A 174 -18.17 3.78 20.05
N ARG A 175 -18.45 4.95 20.65
CA ARG A 175 -17.64 6.14 20.47
C ARG A 175 -16.30 5.90 21.15
N CYS A 176 -15.22 6.21 20.44
CA CYS A 176 -13.86 6.14 20.93
C CYS A 176 -13.44 7.54 21.38
N PHE A 177 -12.97 7.67 22.61
CA PHE A 177 -12.52 8.92 23.23
C PHE A 177 -11.00 8.98 23.35
#